data_AF-A0A329U177-F1
#
_entry.id   AF-A0A329U177-F1
#
_cell.length_a   1.000
_cell.length_b   1.000
_cell.length_c   1.000
_cell.angle_alpha   90.00
_cell.angle_beta   90.00
_cell.angle_gamma   90.00
#
_symmetry.space_group_name_H-M   'P 1'
#
loop_
_entity.id
_entity.type
_entity.pdbx_description
1 polymer ?
#
loop_
_entity_poly.entity_id
_entity_poly.type
_entity_poly.pdbx_seq_one_letter_code
_entity_poly.pdbx_strand_id
1 'polypeptide(L)'
;MNNTIPFHSATHAPQITVDVNILTMLKQAASCLTEAAGKDVYLAAIGPDMELTIIMEEDAPFVLPCFDEDDALIFVKGAPLFISYNPAQVLKLAGKRYLTGPVIFYRTDGHSTIVSLTVEDIYRFQTYLESHSTTLMADGQKLTCICID
;
A
#
# COMPACT_ATOMS: atom_id res chain seq x y z
N MET A 1 26.89 49.93 -19.39
CA MET A 1 25.94 48.85 -19.73
C MET A 1 25.87 47.93 -18.53
N ASN A 2 24.71 47.84 -17.89
CA ASN A 2 24.48 47.06 -16.68
C ASN A 2 23.53 45.91 -17.06
N ASN A 3 24.06 44.70 -17.24
CA ASN A 3 23.29 43.55 -17.70
C ASN A 3 22.92 42.68 -16.50
N THR A 4 21.91 43.10 -15.74
CA THR A 4 21.32 42.27 -14.69
C THR A 4 19.92 41.86 -15.15
N ILE A 5 19.74 40.56 -15.38
CA ILE A 5 18.44 39.96 -15.69
C ILE A 5 17.67 39.84 -14.38
N PRO A 6 16.45 40.40 -14.23
CA PRO A 6 15.65 40.19 -13.04
C PRO A 6 15.12 38.75 -13.02
N PHE A 7 15.46 38.00 -11.97
CA PHE A 7 14.79 36.73 -11.67
C PHE A 7 13.40 37.05 -11.10
N HIS A 8 12.36 36.90 -11.91
CA HIS A 8 11.01 36.80 -11.40
C HIS A 8 10.76 35.34 -11.00
N SER A 9 10.56 35.10 -9.70
CA SER A 9 10.11 33.79 -9.20
C SER A 9 8.81 33.42 -9.90
N ALA A 10 8.83 32.32 -10.66
CA ALA A 10 7.65 31.81 -11.34
C ALA A 10 6.54 31.52 -10.30
N THR A 11 5.36 32.09 -10.52
CA THR A 11 4.16 31.90 -9.68
C THR A 11 3.53 30.54 -9.98
N HIS A 12 4.24 29.44 -9.69
CA HIS A 12 3.71 28.10 -9.44
C HIS A 12 4.89 27.13 -9.33
N ALA A 13 5.54 27.09 -8.17
CA ALA A 13 6.11 25.83 -7.73
C ALA A 13 4.91 24.96 -7.31
N PRO A 14 4.74 23.72 -7.81
CA PRO A 14 3.75 22.82 -7.24
C PRO A 14 4.11 22.65 -5.77
N GLN A 15 3.30 23.23 -4.89
CA GLN A 15 3.39 22.94 -3.47
C GLN A 15 2.91 21.51 -3.32
N ILE A 16 3.86 20.58 -3.19
CA ILE A 16 3.57 19.23 -2.76
C ILE A 16 3.10 19.38 -1.31
N THR A 17 1.80 19.46 -1.12
CA THR A 17 1.19 19.35 0.21
C THR A 17 1.44 17.92 0.65
N VAL A 18 2.51 17.71 1.40
CA VAL A 18 2.78 16.43 2.04
C VAL A 18 1.66 16.23 3.05
N ASP A 19 0.77 15.28 2.75
CA ASP A 19 -0.28 14.88 3.67
C ASP A 19 0.38 14.55 5.02
N VAL A 20 -0.17 15.10 6.11
CA VAL A 20 0.36 14.87 7.46
C VAL A 20 0.40 13.37 7.77
N ASN A 21 -0.51 12.60 7.16
CA ASN A 21 -0.57 11.14 7.29
C ASN A 21 0.61 10.43 6.59
N ILE A 22 1.06 10.94 5.43
CA ILE A 22 2.26 10.43 4.75
C ILE A 22 3.50 10.73 5.60
N LEU A 23 3.57 11.92 6.19
CA LEU A 23 4.71 12.30 7.02
C LEU A 23 4.78 11.48 8.31
N THR A 24 3.64 11.15 8.93
CA THR A 24 3.59 10.26 10.09
C THR A 24 3.97 8.83 9.71
N MET A 25 3.47 8.29 8.60
CA MET A 25 3.86 6.98 8.08
C MET A 25 5.35 6.89 7.77
N LEU A 26 5.91 7.88 7.05
CA LEU A 26 7.34 7.93 6.72
C LEU A 26 8.21 8.05 7.97
N LYS A 27 7.75 8.81 8.99
CA LYS A 27 8.45 8.91 10.28
C LYS A 27 8.37 7.62 11.08
N GLN A 28 7.24 6.92 11.05
CA GLN A 28 7.08 5.63 11.71
C GLN A 28 7.98 4.57 11.04
N ALA A 29 7.98 4.51 9.71
CA ALA A 29 8.89 3.67 8.94
C ALA A 29 10.36 4.01 9.24
N ALA A 30 10.73 5.29 9.25
CA ALA A 30 12.09 5.72 9.60
C ALA A 30 12.48 5.39 11.04
N SER A 31 11.54 5.51 11.99
CA SER A 31 11.76 5.20 13.41
C SER A 31 11.98 3.71 13.64
N CYS A 32 11.21 2.85 12.97
CA CYS A 32 11.41 1.39 12.98
C CYS A 32 12.79 1.01 12.41
N LEU A 33 13.24 1.70 11.36
CA LEU A 33 14.54 1.46 10.73
C LEU A 33 15.74 1.88 11.59
N THR A 34 15.59 2.82 12.53
CA THR A 34 16.70 3.28 13.40
C THR A 34 16.96 2.40 14.62
N GLU A 35 16.00 1.58 15.06
CA GLU A 35 16.11 0.78 16.29
C GLU A 35 16.39 -0.72 16.02
N ALA A 36 16.34 -1.16 14.76
CA ALA A 36 16.40 -2.57 14.39
C ALA A 36 17.77 -3.01 13.85
N ALA A 37 18.65 -3.49 14.74
CA ALA A 37 19.81 -4.32 14.37
C ALA A 37 19.41 -5.81 14.25
N GLY A 38 18.31 -6.09 13.53
CA GLY A 38 17.71 -7.41 13.30
C GLY A 38 17.17 -7.55 11.87
N LYS A 39 16.89 -8.79 11.44
CA LYS A 39 16.31 -9.13 10.12
C LYS A 39 14.82 -8.73 10.05
N ASP A 40 14.51 -7.48 10.35
CA ASP A 40 13.12 -7.05 10.42
C ASP A 40 12.59 -6.79 9.01
N VAL A 41 11.66 -7.64 8.58
CA VAL A 41 11.00 -7.55 7.28
C VAL A 41 9.72 -6.75 7.44
N TYR A 42 9.60 -5.65 6.68
CA TYR A 42 8.46 -4.74 6.75
C TYR A 42 7.56 -4.87 5.54
N LEU A 43 6.28 -5.09 5.79
CA LEU A 43 5.20 -5.22 4.81
C LEU A 43 4.24 -4.03 4.92
N ALA A 44 3.19 -4.01 4.11
CA ALA A 44 2.07 -3.11 4.32
C ALA A 44 0.76 -3.86 4.39
N ALA A 45 -0.19 -3.33 5.13
CA ALA A 45 -1.53 -3.89 5.27
C ALA A 45 -2.58 -2.80 5.12
N ILE A 46 -3.73 -3.17 4.56
CA ILE A 46 -4.94 -2.33 4.55
C ILE A 46 -6.15 -3.23 4.78
N GLY A 47 -7.21 -2.70 5.37
CA GLY A 47 -8.44 -3.43 5.57
C GLY A 47 -9.65 -2.50 5.71
N PRO A 48 -10.86 -3.04 5.93
CA PRO A 48 -12.09 -2.25 6.04
C PRO A 48 -12.03 -1.18 7.14
N ASP A 49 -11.37 -1.50 8.26
CA ASP A 49 -11.24 -0.64 9.44
C ASP A 49 -9.78 -0.17 9.66
N MET A 50 -8.95 -0.25 8.62
CA MET A 50 -7.51 -0.03 8.71
C MET A 50 -7.00 0.71 7.47
N GLU A 51 -6.39 1.88 7.66
CA GLU A 51 -5.66 2.58 6.59
C GLU A 51 -4.38 1.81 6.22
N LEU A 52 -3.81 2.11 5.05
CA LEU A 52 -2.55 1.51 4.62
C LEU A 52 -1.47 1.75 5.69
N THR A 53 -1.00 0.70 6.35
CA THR A 53 -0.09 0.77 7.50
C THR A 53 1.09 -0.17 7.27
N ILE A 54 2.28 0.25 7.69
CA ILE A 54 3.48 -0.59 7.66
C ILE A 54 3.44 -1.53 8.87
N ILE A 55 3.62 -2.83 8.62
CA ILE A 55 3.63 -3.88 9.65
C ILE A 55 4.91 -4.69 9.53
N MET A 56 5.27 -5.43 10.59
CA MET A 56 6.30 -6.45 10.50
C MET A 56 5.74 -7.73 9.84
N GLU A 57 6.58 -8.50 9.16
CA GLU A 57 6.17 -9.77 8.54
C GLU A 57 5.57 -10.74 9.56
N GLU A 58 6.13 -10.81 10.77
CA GLU A 58 5.60 -11.65 11.85
C GLU A 58 4.19 -11.25 12.31
N ASP A 59 3.78 -10.00 12.04
CA ASP A 59 2.44 -9.50 12.36
C ASP A 59 1.41 -9.79 11.26
N ALA A 60 1.84 -10.19 10.07
CA ALA A 60 0.95 -10.40 8.93
C ALA A 60 -0.16 -11.42 9.21
N PRO A 61 0.09 -12.56 9.90
CA PRO A 61 -0.98 -13.50 10.27
C PRO A 61 -2.02 -12.94 11.25
N PHE A 62 -1.69 -11.92 12.05
CA PHE A 62 -2.68 -11.29 12.94
C PHE A 62 -3.64 -10.37 12.15
N VAL A 63 -3.18 -9.83 11.03
CA VAL A 63 -4.00 -9.00 10.13
C VAL A 63 -4.75 -9.86 9.11
N LEU A 64 -4.06 -10.82 8.50
CA LEU A 64 -4.59 -11.77 7.52
C LEU A 64 -4.29 -13.20 8.00
N PRO A 65 -5.21 -13.86 8.73
CA PRO A 65 -4.96 -15.18 9.32
C PRO A 65 -4.57 -16.31 8.36
N CYS A 66 -4.83 -16.18 7.06
CA CYS A 66 -4.46 -17.18 6.05
C CYS A 66 -3.17 -16.85 5.29
N PHE A 67 -2.44 -15.80 5.70
CA PHE A 67 -1.22 -15.33 5.02
C PHE A 67 -0.18 -16.45 4.89
N ASP A 68 0.39 -16.63 3.68
CA ASP A 68 1.39 -17.64 3.31
C ASP A 68 0.96 -19.12 3.45
N GLU A 69 -0.27 -19.38 3.90
CA GLU A 69 -0.81 -20.74 4.02
C GLU A 69 -1.90 -21.03 2.97
N ASP A 70 -3.01 -20.30 3.05
CA ASP A 70 -4.22 -20.49 2.22
C ASP A 70 -4.63 -19.20 1.49
N ASP A 71 -3.72 -18.23 1.40
CA ASP A 71 -3.95 -16.97 0.73
C ASP A 71 -3.94 -17.11 -0.80
N ALA A 72 -4.59 -16.16 -1.45
CA ALA A 72 -4.50 -15.97 -2.87
C ALA A 72 -3.66 -14.72 -3.16
N LEU A 73 -2.92 -14.76 -4.28
CA LEU A 73 -1.96 -13.72 -4.64
C LEU A 73 -2.39 -12.98 -5.91
N ILE A 74 -2.28 -11.67 -5.90
CA ILE A 74 -2.27 -10.83 -7.11
C ILE A 74 -0.85 -10.33 -7.33
N PHE A 75 -0.34 -10.52 -8.55
CA PHE A 75 0.93 -9.97 -8.98
C PHE A 75 0.74 -8.57 -9.57
N VAL A 76 1.42 -7.57 -8.99
CA VAL A 76 1.42 -6.21 -9.53
C VAL A 76 2.37 -6.17 -10.73
N LYS A 77 1.81 -5.94 -11.92
CA LYS A 77 2.56 -5.97 -13.19
C LYS A 77 3.80 -5.05 -13.15
N GLY A 78 4.93 -5.58 -13.61
CA GLY A 78 6.16 -4.80 -13.78
C GLY A 78 6.99 -4.61 -12.49
N ALA A 79 6.70 -5.34 -11.42
CA ALA A 79 7.45 -5.33 -10.17
C ALA A 79 7.35 -6.71 -9.48
N PRO A 80 8.33 -7.11 -8.65
CA PRO A 80 8.20 -8.30 -7.79
C PRO A 80 7.29 -8.03 -6.57
N LEU A 81 6.11 -7.45 -6.82
CA LEU A 81 5.17 -6.98 -5.80
C LEU A 81 3.89 -7.80 -5.82
N PHE A 82 3.42 -8.14 -4.63
CA PHE A 82 2.32 -9.08 -4.41
C PHE A 82 1.29 -8.48 -3.46
N ILE A 83 0.04 -8.87 -3.68
CA ILE A 83 -1.09 -8.58 -2.80
C ILE A 83 -1.67 -9.92 -2.38
N SER A 84 -1.52 -10.25 -1.11
CA SER A 84 -2.11 -11.43 -0.48
C SER A 84 -3.47 -11.10 0.11
N TYR A 85 -4.43 -11.99 -0.08
CA TYR A 85 -5.80 -11.84 0.40
C TYR A 85 -6.44 -13.20 0.67
N ASN A 86 -7.47 -13.20 1.51
CA ASN A 86 -8.27 -14.40 1.74
C ASN A 86 -9.27 -14.58 0.58
N PRO A 87 -9.22 -15.69 -0.19
CA PRO A 87 -10.16 -15.92 -1.29
C PRO A 87 -11.62 -16.05 -0.83
N ALA A 88 -11.88 -16.36 0.45
CA ALA A 88 -13.22 -16.38 1.03
C ALA A 88 -13.81 -14.97 1.23
N GLN A 89 -12.98 -13.91 1.17
CA GLN A 89 -13.39 -12.51 1.32
C GLN A 89 -13.53 -11.77 -0.02
N VAL A 90 -13.83 -12.53 -1.08
CA VAL A 90 -14.09 -12.00 -2.43
C VAL A 90 -15.58 -11.90 -2.68
N LEU A 91 -16.08 -10.66 -2.80
CA LEU A 91 -17.45 -10.39 -3.25
C LEU A 91 -17.50 -10.37 -4.77
N LYS A 92 -18.45 -11.11 -5.36
CA LYS A 92 -18.74 -11.08 -6.80
C LYS A 92 -19.99 -10.26 -7.06
N LEU A 93 -19.85 -9.16 -7.79
CA LEU A 93 -20.95 -8.25 -8.11
C LEU A 93 -20.80 -7.72 -9.53
N ALA A 94 -21.88 -7.73 -10.31
CA ALA A 94 -21.91 -7.22 -11.69
C ALA A 94 -20.79 -7.77 -12.60
N GLY A 95 -20.42 -9.04 -12.42
CA GLY A 95 -19.35 -9.69 -13.20
C GLY A 95 -17.93 -9.33 -12.78
N LYS A 96 -17.76 -8.53 -11.73
CA LYS A 96 -16.48 -8.14 -11.13
C LYS A 96 -16.28 -8.76 -9.75
N ARG A 97 -15.04 -8.81 -9.30
CA ARG A 97 -14.56 -9.32 -8.02
C ARG A 97 -13.99 -8.18 -7.19
N TYR A 98 -14.36 -8.18 -5.92
CA TYR A 98 -13.99 -7.14 -4.97
C TYR A 98 -13.47 -7.77 -3.69
N LEU A 99 -12.29 -7.33 -3.25
CA LEU A 99 -11.77 -7.67 -1.93
C LEU A 99 -12.48 -6.80 -0.90
N THR A 100 -13.10 -7.45 0.08
CA THR A 100 -13.86 -6.79 1.15
C THR A 100 -13.25 -6.99 2.53
N GLY A 101 -12.10 -7.65 2.61
CA GLY A 101 -11.36 -7.94 3.84
C GLY A 101 -9.95 -7.37 3.81
N PRO A 102 -9.16 -7.62 4.87
CA PRO A 102 -7.77 -7.19 4.92
C PRO A 102 -6.93 -7.83 3.81
N VAL A 103 -5.91 -7.09 3.36
CA VAL A 103 -4.93 -7.55 2.39
C VAL A 103 -3.52 -7.18 2.83
N ILE A 104 -2.55 -8.02 2.51
CA ILE A 104 -1.13 -7.80 2.79
C ILE A 104 -0.40 -7.51 1.48
N PHE A 105 0.35 -6.42 1.47
CA PHE A 105 1.23 -6.01 0.39
C PHE A 105 2.67 -6.34 0.75
N TYR A 106 3.35 -7.07 -0.13
CA TYR A 106 4.74 -7.44 0.09
C TYR A 106 5.53 -7.49 -1.20
N ARG A 107 6.85 -7.50 -1.06
CA ARG A 107 7.80 -7.67 -2.15
C ARG A 107 8.61 -8.93 -1.92
N THR A 108 9.01 -9.59 -2.99
CA THR A 108 10.02 -10.64 -2.91
C THR A 108 11.31 -10.25 -3.61
N ASP A 109 12.42 -10.89 -3.22
CA ASP A 109 13.65 -10.87 -4.00
C ASP A 109 13.58 -11.83 -5.21
N GLY A 110 14.71 -11.97 -5.92
CA GLY A 110 14.82 -12.88 -7.07
C GLY A 110 14.73 -14.38 -6.72
N HIS A 111 14.71 -14.72 -5.44
CA HIS A 111 14.56 -16.08 -4.92
C HIS A 111 13.19 -16.33 -4.27
N SER A 112 12.22 -15.43 -4.48
CA SER A 112 10.88 -15.49 -3.87
C SER A 112 10.89 -15.37 -2.34
N THR A 113 11.98 -14.88 -1.75
CA THR A 113 12.01 -14.58 -0.32
C THR A 113 11.36 -13.22 -0.08
N ILE A 114 10.46 -13.13 0.89
CA ILE A 114 9.87 -11.86 1.28
C ILE A 114 10.97 -10.93 1.81
N VAL A 115 11.00 -9.70 1.31
CA VAL A 115 11.98 -8.67 1.71
C VAL A 115 11.26 -7.37 2.01
N SER A 116 11.85 -6.55 2.89
CA SER A 116 11.24 -5.29 3.32
C SER A 116 10.87 -4.42 2.13
N LEU A 117 9.69 -3.82 2.21
CA LEU A 117 9.23 -2.82 1.25
C LEU A 117 10.18 -1.61 1.24
N THR A 118 10.45 -1.11 0.05
CA THR A 118 11.09 0.19 -0.13
C THR A 118 10.02 1.28 -0.23
N VAL A 119 10.45 2.54 -0.15
CA VAL A 119 9.57 3.70 -0.37
C VAL A 119 8.94 3.65 -1.77
N GLU A 120 9.67 3.20 -2.79
CA GLU A 120 9.14 3.06 -4.15
C GLU A 120 8.01 2.01 -4.22
N ASP A 121 8.14 0.91 -3.50
CA ASP A 121 7.13 -0.14 -3.46
C ASP A 121 5.83 0.38 -2.84
N ILE A 122 5.93 1.17 -1.76
CA ILE A 122 4.77 1.81 -1.11
C ILE A 122 4.06 2.74 -2.10
N TYR A 123 4.79 3.55 -2.86
CA TYR A 123 4.19 4.42 -3.88
C TYR A 123 3.46 3.61 -4.96
N ARG A 124 4.03 2.48 -5.40
CA ARG A 124 3.38 1.60 -6.39
C ARG A 124 2.09 0.99 -5.85
N PHE A 125 2.05 0.60 -4.57
CA PHE A 125 0.82 0.11 -3.95
C PHE A 125 -0.23 1.21 -3.77
N GLN A 126 0.18 2.44 -3.45
CA GLN A 126 -0.75 3.58 -3.43
C GLN A 126 -1.36 3.83 -4.80
N THR A 127 -0.55 3.86 -5.87
CA THR A 127 -1.06 4.00 -7.25
C THR A 127 -1.99 2.86 -7.65
N TYR A 128 -1.69 1.63 -7.22
CA TYR A 128 -2.60 0.50 -7.40
C TYR A 128 -3.93 0.74 -6.67
N LEU A 129 -3.88 1.11 -5.39
CA LEU A 129 -5.08 1.36 -4.59
C LEU A 129 -5.92 2.51 -5.14
N GLU A 130 -5.32 3.61 -5.59
CA GLU A 130 -6.03 4.74 -6.20
C GLU A 130 -6.82 4.32 -7.45
N SER A 131 -6.29 3.38 -8.23
CA SER A 131 -6.92 2.92 -9.49
C SER A 131 -7.92 1.79 -9.29
N HIS A 132 -7.83 1.04 -8.19
CA HIS A 132 -8.64 -0.17 -7.97
C HIS A 132 -9.63 -0.04 -6.81
N SER A 133 -9.45 0.95 -5.92
CA SER A 133 -10.37 1.15 -4.79
C SER A 133 -11.70 1.73 -5.26
N THR A 134 -12.79 1.19 -4.74
CA THR A 134 -14.15 1.66 -5.02
C THR A 134 -15.01 1.54 -3.78
N THR A 135 -16.04 2.38 -3.68
CA THR A 135 -17.07 2.22 -2.65
C THR A 135 -18.26 1.48 -3.24
N LEU A 136 -18.61 0.34 -2.64
CA LEU A 136 -19.87 -0.34 -2.90
C LEU A 136 -20.92 0.14 -1.89
N MET A 137 -22.16 0.24 -2.34
CA MET A 137 -23.30 0.56 -1.49
C MET A 137 -24.14 -0.70 -1.28
N ALA A 138 -24.31 -1.12 -0.04
CA ALA A 138 -25.18 -2.24 0.34
C ALA A 138 -26.04 -1.79 1.52
N ASP A 139 -27.37 -1.86 1.38
CA ASP A 139 -28.34 -1.49 2.43
C ASP A 139 -28.10 -0.11 3.08
N GLY A 140 -27.63 0.85 2.28
CA GLY A 140 -27.31 2.21 2.75
C GLY A 140 -25.96 2.34 3.46
N GLN A 141 -25.22 1.25 3.64
CA GLN A 141 -23.86 1.23 4.15
C GLN A 141 -22.84 1.34 3.01
N LYS A 142 -21.76 2.08 3.28
CA LYS A 142 -20.60 2.21 2.38
C LYS A 142 -19.59 1.14 2.74
N LEU A 143 -19.15 0.38 1.75
CA LEU A 143 -18.07 -0.59 1.88
C LEU A 143 -16.96 -0.21 0.91
N THR A 144 -15.82 0.23 1.44
CA THR A 144 -14.61 0.43 0.63
C THR A 144 -14.03 -0.94 0.28
N CYS A 145 -13.85 -1.18 -1.02
CA CYS A 145 -13.38 -2.45 -1.56
C CYS A 145 -12.26 -2.21 -2.57
N ILE A 146 -11.47 -3.25 -2.85
CA ILE A 146 -10.48 -3.25 -3.93
C ILE A 146 -11.01 -4.10 -5.08
N CYS A 147 -11.23 -3.51 -6.26
CA CYS A 147 -11.56 -4.22 -7.49
C CYS A 147 -10.32 -4.95 -8.02
N ILE A 148 -10.44 -6.24 -8.38
CA ILE A 148 -9.30 -7.08 -8.80
C ILE A 148 -9.42 -7.63 -10.22
N ASP A 149 -10.29 -7.00 -11.02
CA ASP A 149 -10.50 -7.28 -12.45
C ASP A 149 -10.17 -6.07 -13.32
#